data_AF-A0A1S2FCW3-F1
#
_entry.id   AF-A0A1S2FCW3-F1
#
_cell.length_a   1.000
_cell.length_b   1.000
_cell.length_c   1.000
_cell.angle_alpha   90.00
_cell.angle_beta   90.00
_cell.angle_gamma   90.00
#
_symmetry.space_group_name_H-M   'P 1'
#
loop_
_entity.id
_entity.type
_entity.pdbx_description
1 polymer ?
#
loop_
_entity_poly.entity_id
_entity_poly.type
_entity_poly.pdbx_seq_one_letter_code
_entity_poly.pdbx_strand_id
1 'polypeptide(L)'
;MHDPQLLLTLRQENEQLKNSARRPQREQRMLQKRAKERIVLLLGGKDSAEYSMHSKDYFNKMWKAFYARFGVTSFWDTLLYDYDAALVWIGEWLPAVKEVQVAICLLCEEQPGTLDTGEGIICENCAQIMGELE
;
A
#
# COMPACT_ATOMS: atom_id res chain seq x y z
N MET A 1 23.86 -40.50 -31.96
CA MET A 1 23.91 -39.07 -32.33
C MET A 1 23.09 -38.31 -31.31
N HIS A 2 23.73 -37.45 -30.52
CA HIS A 2 23.01 -36.51 -29.65
C HIS A 2 22.67 -35.30 -30.52
N ASP A 3 21.38 -35.01 -30.69
CA ASP A 3 20.92 -33.83 -31.43
C ASP A 3 21.14 -32.58 -30.57
N PRO A 4 22.10 -31.70 -30.91
CA PRO A 4 22.43 -30.53 -30.09
C PRO A 4 21.32 -29.47 -30.12
N GLN A 5 20.50 -29.43 -31.19
CA GLN A 5 19.37 -28.51 -31.26
C GLN A 5 18.26 -28.93 -30.30
N LEU A 6 17.97 -30.24 -30.24
CA LEU A 6 17.01 -30.78 -29.28
C LEU A 6 17.40 -30.45 -27.83
N LEU A 7 18.69 -30.54 -27.49
CA LEU A 7 19.19 -30.22 -26.15
C LEU A 7 19.01 -28.72 -25.80
N LEU A 8 19.19 -27.83 -26.78
CA LEU A 8 18.99 -26.39 -26.63
C LEU A 8 17.51 -26.06 -26.41
N THR A 9 16.63 -26.64 -27.23
CA THR A 9 15.17 -26.45 -27.12
C THR A 9 14.66 -26.92 -25.76
N LEU A 10 15.04 -28.13 -25.32
CA LEU A 10 14.63 -28.67 -24.02
C LEU A 10 15.11 -27.83 -22.83
N ARG A 11 16.28 -27.17 -22.95
CA ARG A 11 16.77 -26.23 -21.92
C ARG A 11 15.94 -24.95 -21.89
N GLN A 12 15.62 -24.38 -23.06
CA GLN A 12 14.78 -23.19 -23.15
C GLN A 12 13.37 -23.43 -22.60
N GLU A 13 12.75 -24.55 -22.96
CA GLU A 13 11.44 -24.95 -22.42
C GLU A 13 11.49 -25.16 -20.90
N ASN A 14 12.54 -25.78 -20.37
CA ASN A 14 12.73 -25.94 -18.93
C ASN A 14 12.81 -24.60 -18.21
N GLU A 15 13.57 -23.64 -18.75
CA GLU A 15 13.69 -22.31 -18.17
C GLU A 15 12.35 -21.56 -18.21
N GLN A 16 11.60 -21.65 -19.31
CA GLN A 16 10.25 -21.08 -19.39
C GLN A 16 9.31 -21.68 -18.35
N LEU A 17 9.33 -23.02 -18.18
CA LEU A 17 8.52 -23.70 -17.19
C LEU A 17 8.87 -23.26 -15.76
N LYS A 18 10.16 -23.17 -15.43
CA LYS A 18 10.62 -22.65 -14.13
C LYS A 18 10.18 -21.21 -13.90
N ASN A 19 10.25 -20.35 -14.92
CA ASN A 19 9.86 -18.95 -14.80
C ASN A 19 8.33 -18.77 -14.64
N SER A 20 7.55 -19.68 -15.23
CA SER A 20 6.08 -19.76 -15.05
C SER A 20 5.65 -20.50 -13.77
N ALA A 21 6.59 -21.10 -13.05
CA ALA A 21 6.29 -21.80 -11.81
C ALA A 21 5.97 -20.79 -10.69
N ARG A 22 5.10 -21.22 -9.76
CA ARG A 22 4.87 -20.50 -8.52
C ARG A 22 5.99 -20.80 -7.53
N ARG A 23 6.46 -19.78 -6.82
CA ARG A 23 7.34 -19.95 -5.65
C ARG A 23 6.66 -20.82 -4.58
N PRO A 24 7.43 -21.59 -3.79
CA PRO A 24 6.88 -22.33 -2.66
C PRO A 24 6.07 -21.43 -1.73
N GLN A 25 4.99 -21.96 -1.16
CA GLN A 25 4.05 -21.21 -0.30
C GLN A 25 4.75 -20.47 0.86
N ARG A 26 5.84 -21.04 1.40
CA ARG A 26 6.66 -20.41 2.46
C ARG A 26 7.27 -19.08 2.02
N GLU A 27 7.67 -18.98 0.76
CA GLU A 27 8.27 -17.78 0.21
C GLU A 27 7.19 -16.74 -0.12
N GLN A 28 6.04 -17.15 -0.67
CA GLN A 28 4.93 -16.22 -0.89
C GLN A 28 4.41 -15.56 0.40
N ARG A 29 4.60 -16.17 1.58
CA ARG A 29 4.34 -15.51 2.89
C ARG A 29 5.24 -14.29 3.13
N MET A 30 6.40 -14.19 2.49
CA MET A 30 7.27 -13.02 2.59
C MET A 30 6.66 -11.79 1.93
N LEU A 31 5.87 -11.93 0.86
CA LEU A 31 5.10 -10.82 0.29
C LEU A 31 4.15 -10.24 1.35
N GLN A 32 3.42 -11.12 2.04
CA GLN A 32 2.52 -10.72 3.11
C GLN A 32 3.27 -10.10 4.31
N LYS A 33 4.42 -10.66 4.69
CA LYS A 33 5.26 -10.11 5.75
C LYS A 33 5.76 -8.70 5.39
N ARG A 34 6.30 -8.55 4.19
CA ARG A 34 6.81 -7.28 3.67
C ARG A 34 5.71 -6.22 3.59
N ALA A 35 4.50 -6.62 3.18
CA ALA A 35 3.33 -5.74 3.16
C ALA A 35 2.98 -5.25 4.57
N LYS A 36 2.96 -6.13 5.56
CA LYS A 36 2.71 -5.74 6.96
C LYS A 36 3.75 -4.77 7.46
N GLU A 37 5.03 -5.05 7.24
CA GLU A 37 6.13 -4.15 7.62
C GLU A 37 5.97 -2.78 6.98
N ARG A 38 5.63 -2.72 5.68
CA ARG A 38 5.43 -1.46 4.96
C ARG A 38 4.26 -0.66 5.53
N ILE A 39 3.10 -1.28 5.73
CA ILE A 39 1.91 -0.56 6.23
C ILE A 39 2.12 -0.09 7.67
N VAL A 40 2.76 -0.89 8.52
CA VAL A 40 3.16 -0.48 9.87
C VAL A 40 4.08 0.74 9.83
N LEU A 41 5.09 0.75 8.96
CA LEU A 41 5.99 1.88 8.79
C LEU A 41 5.24 3.16 8.36
N LEU A 42 4.35 3.05 7.36
CA LEU A 42 3.61 4.19 6.82
C LEU A 42 2.61 4.80 7.80
N LEU A 43 2.10 4.00 8.74
CA LEU A 43 1.13 4.43 9.74
C LEU A 43 1.79 4.74 11.09
N GLY A 44 3.12 4.92 11.14
CA GLY A 44 3.81 5.38 12.35
C GLY A 44 4.02 4.31 13.43
N GLY A 45 3.86 3.02 13.09
CA GLY A 45 4.05 1.89 14.01
C GLY A 45 2.81 1.02 14.16
N LYS A 46 2.94 -0.12 14.84
CA LYS A 46 1.83 -1.06 15.03
C LYS A 46 0.86 -0.61 16.13
N ASP A 47 1.40 0.13 17.10
CA ASP A 47 0.67 0.60 18.27
C ASP A 47 0.20 2.05 18.13
N SER A 48 0.33 2.64 16.94
CA SER A 48 -0.16 3.99 16.64
C SER A 48 -1.68 4.02 16.48
N ALA A 49 -2.27 5.19 16.76
CA ALA A 49 -3.69 5.43 16.52
C ALA A 49 -4.04 5.30 15.03
N GLU A 50 -3.16 5.82 14.16
CA GLU A 50 -3.29 5.78 12.71
C GLU A 50 -3.33 4.33 12.19
N TYR A 51 -2.51 3.43 12.74
CA TYR A 51 -2.53 2.02 12.35
C TYR A 51 -3.83 1.34 12.76
N SER A 52 -4.30 1.59 13.98
CA SER A 52 -5.58 1.06 14.48
C SER A 52 -6.75 1.51 13.59
N MET A 53 -6.78 2.78 13.19
CA MET A 53 -7.88 3.37 12.42
C MET A 53 -7.82 3.03 10.92
N HIS A 54 -6.63 3.00 10.31
CA HIS A 54 -6.48 3.02 8.86
C HIS A 54 -5.82 1.78 8.24
N SER A 55 -5.26 0.87 9.04
CA SER A 55 -4.52 -0.31 8.52
C SER A 55 -5.34 -1.13 7.50
N LYS A 56 -6.61 -1.40 7.79
CA LYS A 56 -7.50 -2.17 6.89
C LYS A 56 -7.65 -1.51 5.52
N ASP A 57 -7.83 -0.21 5.47
CA ASP A 57 -7.96 0.55 4.22
C ASP A 57 -6.65 0.56 3.43
N TYR A 58 -5.52 0.77 4.13
CA TYR A 58 -4.19 0.73 3.52
C TYR A 58 -3.87 -0.63 2.91
N PHE A 59 -4.13 -1.73 3.63
CA PHE A 59 -3.95 -3.08 3.09
C PHE A 59 -4.82 -3.32 1.86
N ASN A 60 -6.10 -2.92 1.90
CA ASN A 60 -7.01 -3.09 0.76
C ASN A 60 -6.54 -2.31 -0.47
N LYS A 61 -6.13 -1.05 -0.30
CA LYS A 61 -5.61 -0.21 -1.39
C LYS A 61 -4.31 -0.78 -1.96
N MET A 62 -3.37 -1.16 -1.11
CA MET A 62 -2.10 -1.74 -1.53
C MET A 62 -2.33 -3.03 -2.33
N TRP A 63 -3.14 -3.96 -1.82
CA TRP A 63 -3.39 -5.22 -2.52
C TRP A 63 -4.13 -5.03 -3.84
N LYS A 64 -5.12 -4.12 -3.91
CA LYS A 64 -5.76 -3.76 -5.18
C LYS A 64 -4.76 -3.24 -6.21
N ALA A 65 -3.86 -2.34 -5.80
CA ALA A 65 -2.80 -1.82 -6.67
C ALA A 65 -1.78 -2.90 -7.06
N PHE A 66 -1.45 -3.80 -6.15
CA PHE A 66 -0.57 -4.94 -6.39
C PHE A 66 -1.16 -5.85 -7.47
N TYR A 67 -2.42 -6.26 -7.31
CA TYR A 67 -3.14 -7.12 -8.23
C TYR A 67 -3.24 -6.52 -9.63
N ALA A 68 -3.54 -5.22 -9.72
CA ALA A 68 -3.55 -4.50 -10.98
C ALA A 68 -2.17 -4.44 -11.65
N ARG A 69 -1.09 -4.24 -10.87
CA ARG A 69 0.27 -4.13 -11.39
C ARG A 69 0.81 -5.45 -11.95
N PHE A 70 0.60 -6.54 -11.20
CA PHE A 70 1.17 -7.85 -11.54
C PHE A 70 0.20 -8.75 -12.31
N GLY A 71 -1.03 -8.28 -12.60
CA GLY A 71 -2.01 -9.05 -13.37
C GLY A 71 -2.50 -10.32 -12.66
N VAL A 72 -2.49 -10.33 -11.33
CA VAL A 72 -2.86 -11.49 -10.50
C VAL A 72 -4.09 -11.17 -9.65
N THR A 73 -4.91 -12.17 -9.32
CA THR A 73 -6.10 -12.00 -8.46
C THR A 73 -5.79 -12.19 -6.97
N SER A 74 -4.64 -12.80 -6.67
CA SER A 74 -4.15 -13.05 -5.33
C SER A 74 -2.62 -13.00 -5.30
N PHE A 75 -2.03 -12.60 -4.18
CA PHE A 75 -0.58 -12.61 -4.04
C PHE A 75 0.00 -14.04 -4.10
N TRP A 76 -0.82 -15.07 -3.83
CA TRP A 76 -0.47 -16.48 -3.99
C TRP A 76 -0.26 -16.88 -5.47
N ASP A 77 -0.77 -16.08 -6.41
CA ASP A 77 -0.64 -16.31 -7.85
C ASP A 77 0.59 -15.59 -8.45
N THR A 78 1.39 -14.90 -7.63
CA THR A 78 2.63 -14.26 -8.08
C THR A 78 3.61 -15.31 -8.62
N LEU A 79 3.99 -15.15 -9.90
CA LEU A 79 4.94 -16.02 -10.58
C LEU A 79 6.36 -15.83 -10.04
N LEU A 80 7.21 -16.84 -10.20
CA LEU A 80 8.62 -16.79 -9.79
C LEU A 80 9.34 -15.60 -10.42
N TYR A 81 9.11 -15.37 -11.72
CA TYR A 81 9.71 -14.27 -12.47
C TYR A 81 9.39 -12.89 -11.88
N ASP A 82 8.15 -12.69 -11.39
CA ASP A 82 7.69 -11.41 -10.84
C ASP A 82 7.96 -11.25 -9.35
N TYR A 83 8.38 -12.32 -8.66
CA TYR A 83 8.42 -12.36 -7.21
C TYR A 83 9.36 -11.32 -6.58
N ASP A 84 10.57 -11.16 -7.13
CA ASP A 84 11.54 -10.19 -6.58
C ASP A 84 11.10 -8.75 -6.87
N ALA A 85 10.54 -8.50 -8.07
CA ALA A 85 9.94 -7.21 -8.41
C ALA A 85 8.73 -6.88 -7.52
N ALA A 86 7.93 -7.88 -7.16
CA ALA A 86 6.82 -7.76 -6.22
C ALA A 86 7.29 -7.35 -4.81
N LEU A 87 8.38 -7.94 -4.30
CA LEU A 87 8.94 -7.56 -3.01
C LEU A 87 9.43 -6.11 -2.98
N VAL A 88 10.14 -5.68 -4.04
CA VAL A 88 10.63 -4.30 -4.17
C VAL A 88 9.44 -3.35 -4.22
N TRP A 89 8.46 -3.62 -5.08
CA TRP A 89 7.29 -2.77 -5.22
C TRP A 89 6.50 -2.63 -3.92
N ILE A 90 6.29 -3.72 -3.15
CA ILE A 90 5.64 -3.63 -1.84
C ILE A 90 6.45 -2.73 -0.89
N GLY A 91 7.78 -2.80 -0.93
CA GLY A 91 8.65 -1.96 -0.10
C GLY A 91 8.57 -0.47 -0.41
N GLU A 92 8.25 -0.12 -1.66
CA GLU A 92 8.20 1.26 -2.15
C GLU A 92 6.79 1.82 -2.24
N TRP A 93 5.76 0.97 -2.14
CA TRP A 93 4.37 1.38 -2.31
C TRP A 93 3.99 2.53 -1.37
N LEU A 94 3.23 3.49 -1.92
CA LEU A 94 2.61 4.58 -1.19
C LEU A 94 1.13 4.64 -1.55
N PRO A 95 0.24 4.98 -0.59
CA PRO A 95 -1.15 5.24 -0.92
C PRO A 95 -1.21 6.39 -1.92
N ALA A 96 -2.04 6.24 -2.96
CA ALA A 96 -2.42 7.40 -3.77
C ALA A 96 -3.00 8.44 -2.81
N VAL A 97 -2.33 9.57 -2.68
CA VAL A 97 -2.68 10.63 -1.75
C VAL A 97 -4.11 11.04 -2.11
N LYS A 98 -5.08 10.73 -1.25
CA LYS A 98 -6.31 11.52 -1.25
C LYS A 98 -5.88 12.85 -0.65
N GLU A 99 -5.92 13.91 -1.43
CA GLU A 99 -5.92 15.27 -0.89
C GLU A 99 -6.89 15.26 0.29
N VAL A 100 -6.35 15.33 1.50
CA VAL A 100 -7.17 15.60 2.67
C VAL A 100 -7.69 17.00 2.40
N GLN A 101 -8.98 17.13 2.14
CA GLN A 101 -9.62 18.43 2.13
C GLN A 101 -9.59 18.92 3.56
N VAL A 102 -8.51 19.61 3.91
CA VAL A 102 -8.38 20.30 5.17
C VAL A 102 -9.37 21.45 5.10
N ALA A 103 -10.50 21.31 5.80
CA ALA A 103 -11.47 22.36 5.92
C ALA A 103 -10.78 23.57 6.57
N ILE A 104 -10.71 24.66 5.81
CA ILE A 104 -10.08 25.89 6.27
C ILE A 104 -11.05 26.57 7.23
N CYS A 105 -10.52 27.22 8.26
CA CYS A 105 -11.30 27.97 9.23
C CYS A 105 -12.23 28.98 8.54
N LEU A 106 -13.52 28.91 8.86
CA LEU A 106 -14.57 29.78 8.32
C LEU A 106 -14.35 31.27 8.63
N LEU A 107 -13.63 31.59 9.72
CA LEU A 107 -13.49 32.98 10.19
C LEU A 107 -12.24 33.68 9.67
N CYS A 108 -11.10 32.98 9.57
CA CYS A 108 -9.85 33.59 9.12
C CYS A 108 -9.39 33.11 7.75
N GLU A 109 -9.91 32.01 7.22
CA GLU A 109 -9.53 31.44 5.92
C GLU A 109 -8.01 31.17 5.73
N GLU A 110 -7.21 31.26 6.78
CA GLU A 110 -5.74 31.19 6.71
C GLU A 110 -5.18 29.87 7.26
N GLN A 111 -5.96 29.16 8.08
CA GLN A 111 -5.50 27.98 8.83
C GLN A 111 -6.59 26.92 8.93
N PRO A 112 -6.22 25.64 9.16
CA PRO A 112 -7.19 24.55 9.33
C PRO A 112 -8.19 24.82 10.45
N GLY A 113 -9.46 24.57 10.19
CA GLY A 113 -10.49 24.53 11.23
C GLY A 113 -10.45 23.20 11.98
N THR A 114 -10.61 23.23 13.29
CA THR A 114 -10.64 22.04 14.16
C THR A 114 -11.92 21.93 14.99
N LEU A 115 -12.69 23.01 15.11
CA LEU A 115 -13.90 23.09 15.92
C LEU A 115 -15.14 23.29 15.04
N ASP A 116 -16.12 22.40 15.13
CA ASP A 116 -17.40 22.51 14.41
C ASP A 116 -18.43 23.28 15.24
N THR A 117 -18.90 24.43 14.74
CA THR A 117 -19.90 25.29 15.39
C THR A 117 -21.33 25.04 14.90
N GLY A 118 -21.55 24.04 14.06
CA GLY A 118 -22.82 23.77 13.39
C GLY A 118 -23.10 24.66 12.16
N GLU A 119 -22.49 25.85 12.09
CA GLU A 119 -22.52 26.73 10.91
C GLU A 119 -21.27 26.57 10.01
N GLY A 120 -20.19 26.00 10.56
CA GLY A 120 -18.97 25.65 9.85
C GLY A 120 -17.84 25.29 10.82
N ILE A 121 -16.61 25.15 10.29
CA ILE A 121 -15.46 24.75 11.10
C ILE A 121 -14.54 25.95 11.32
N ILE A 122 -14.14 26.22 12.56
CA ILE A 122 -13.24 27.31 12.94
C ILE A 122 -11.96 26.80 13.61
N CYS A 123 -10.88 27.58 13.57
CA CYS A 123 -9.64 27.25 14.27
C CYS A 123 -9.72 27.63 15.76
N GLU A 124 -8.86 27.05 16.58
CA GLU A 124 -8.82 27.30 18.03
C GLU A 124 -8.64 28.79 18.38
N ASN A 125 -7.80 29.50 17.63
CA ASN A 125 -7.56 30.92 17.89
C ASN A 125 -8.81 31.76 17.62
N CYS A 126 -9.55 31.46 16.53
CA CYS A 126 -10.81 32.12 16.26
C CYS A 126 -11.90 31.73 17.28
N ALA A 127 -11.92 30.48 17.75
CA ALA A 127 -12.85 30.03 18.78
C ALA A 127 -12.62 30.74 20.13
N GLN A 128 -11.36 30.96 20.51
CA GLN A 128 -10.99 31.72 21.72
C GLN A 128 -11.40 33.20 21.62
N ILE A 129 -11.21 33.83 20.46
CA ILE A 129 -11.66 35.21 20.22
C ILE A 129 -13.19 35.33 20.34
N MET A 130 -13.93 34.31 19.89
CA MET A 130 -15.39 34.26 19.95
C MET A 130 -15.94 33.92 21.35
N GLY A 131 -15.09 33.52 22.30
CA GLY A 131 -15.50 33.12 23.65
C GLY A 131 -16.12 31.72 23.72
N GLU A 132 -15.86 30.86 22.73
CA GLU A 132 -16.37 29.48 22.67
C GLU A 132 -15.47 28.46 23.39
N LEU A 133 -14.24 28.86 23.72
CA LEU A 133 -13.30 28.09 24.53
C LEU A 133 -12.86 28.97 25.71
N GLU A 134 -13.23 28.57 26.93
CA GLU A 134 -12.75 29.18 28.19
C GLU A 134 -11.31 28.76 28.52
#